data_AF-A0A7W1ZCB4-F1
#
_entry.id   AF-A0A7W1ZCB4-F1
#
_cell.length_a   1.000
_cell.length_b   1.000
_cell.length_c   1.000
_cell.angle_alpha   90.00
_cell.angle_beta   90.00
_cell.angle_gamma   90.00
#
_symmetry.space_group_name_H-M   'P 1'
#
loop_
_entity.id
_entity.type
_entity.pdbx_description
1 polymer ?
#
loop_
_entity_poly.entity_id
_entity_poly.type
_entity_poly.pdbx_seq_one_letter_code
_entity_poly.pdbx_strand_id
1 'polypeptide(L)'
;MPITANDPNRKTWLPLEKDTDFPIQNIPFGVFLTRDDIITVGTRIGNFAIDLGALHQLGYFNGIQLTDDIFLQDTLNDFISDGKKTWRLVRNRIADIFDEKNTALKDNTSHYDRVIFTMDEVEMQLPVQVGDYTDFYSSKEHATNVGTMFRDPENALLPNWLHIPVGYHGRSSSIIPSGINVRRPNGQTLPDGAENPVFGPSRLVDFELEMAFITTDANDLGEPIPVNEAEDYIFGLVLFNDWSARDIQKWEYVPLGPFLAKNFASTISPWIVTLDALQPFKVEGPKPLKELLPYLK
;
A
#
# COMPACT_ATOMS: atom_id res chain seq x y z
N MET A 1 4.74 -16.37 -16.79
CA MET A 1 5.84 -16.91 -15.95
C MET A 1 5.20 -17.50 -14.70
N PRO A 2 5.52 -18.75 -14.31
CA PRO A 2 5.02 -19.34 -13.06
C PRO A 2 5.49 -18.55 -11.83
N ILE A 3 4.63 -18.45 -10.81
CA ILE A 3 4.94 -17.80 -9.53
C ILE A 3 5.25 -18.89 -8.52
N THR A 4 6.51 -19.36 -8.51
CA THR A 4 6.95 -20.48 -7.68
C THR A 4 6.99 -20.13 -6.18
N ALA A 5 7.05 -18.84 -5.86
CA ALA A 5 6.93 -18.34 -4.49
C ALA A 5 5.55 -18.64 -3.84
N ASN A 6 4.51 -18.89 -4.64
CA ASN A 6 3.17 -19.18 -4.11
C ASN A 6 2.96 -20.66 -3.70
N ASP A 7 3.97 -21.53 -3.81
CA ASP A 7 3.84 -22.93 -3.38
C ASP A 7 3.58 -22.98 -1.86
N PRO A 8 2.41 -23.47 -1.40
CA PRO A 8 2.09 -23.55 0.02
C PRO A 8 2.98 -24.54 0.78
N ASN A 9 3.69 -25.43 0.10
CA ASN A 9 4.61 -26.38 0.72
C ASN A 9 6.05 -25.83 0.82
N ARG A 10 6.33 -24.67 0.22
CA ARG A 10 7.65 -24.03 0.32
C ARG A 10 7.93 -23.65 1.77
N LYS A 11 9.13 -23.95 2.23
CA LYS A 11 9.61 -23.61 3.58
C LYS A 11 10.90 -22.84 3.48
N THR A 12 11.16 -22.02 4.48
CA THR A 12 12.41 -21.28 4.60
C THR A 12 13.32 -21.88 5.66
N TRP A 13 14.63 -21.70 5.49
CA TRP A 13 15.60 -22.00 6.55
C TRP A 13 15.65 -20.92 7.64
N LEU A 14 15.01 -19.76 7.45
CA LEU A 14 14.86 -18.76 8.51
C LEU A 14 13.90 -19.27 9.60
N PRO A 15 14.17 -18.98 10.89
CA PRO A 15 13.25 -19.34 11.95
C PRO A 15 11.97 -18.50 11.84
N LEU A 16 10.83 -19.16 11.64
CA LEU A 16 9.52 -18.51 11.58
C LEU A 16 8.73 -18.74 12.87
N GLU A 17 8.03 -17.70 13.32
CA GLU A 17 6.95 -17.84 14.28
C GLU A 17 5.74 -18.49 13.62
N LYS A 18 4.97 -19.27 14.39
CA LYS A 18 3.87 -20.10 13.87
C LYS A 18 2.80 -19.30 13.12
N ASP A 19 2.49 -18.11 13.60
CA ASP A 19 1.40 -17.26 13.12
C ASP A 19 1.94 -15.96 12.49
N THR A 20 3.11 -16.03 11.86
CA THR A 20 3.73 -14.86 11.20
C THR A 20 2.93 -14.40 9.98
N ASP A 21 2.75 -13.08 9.85
CA ASP A 21 2.21 -12.44 8.64
C ASP A 21 3.19 -12.49 7.45
N PHE A 22 4.44 -12.87 7.69
CA PHE A 22 5.53 -12.82 6.72
C PHE A 22 6.10 -14.22 6.42
N PRO A 23 5.29 -15.21 6.01
CA PRO A 23 5.83 -16.49 5.55
C PRO A 23 6.61 -16.29 4.23
N ILE A 24 7.37 -17.29 3.81
CA ILE A 24 8.12 -17.24 2.53
C ILE A 24 7.20 -17.09 1.30
N GLN A 25 5.90 -17.34 1.44
CA GLN A 25 4.89 -17.10 0.42
C GLN A 25 4.49 -15.61 0.29
N ASN A 26 4.78 -14.77 1.28
CA ASN A 26 4.45 -13.34 1.20
C ASN A 26 5.49 -12.60 0.35
N ILE A 27 6.69 -12.38 0.90
CA ILE A 27 7.79 -11.59 0.30
C ILE A 27 7.25 -10.20 -0.11
N PRO A 28 6.84 -9.37 0.86
CA PRO A 28 6.44 -7.99 0.56
C PRO A 28 7.68 -7.14 0.31
N PHE A 29 7.50 -5.95 -0.28
CA PHE A 29 8.59 -5.02 -0.54
C PHE A 29 8.44 -3.77 0.31
N GLY A 30 9.55 -3.22 0.79
CA GLY A 30 9.56 -2.03 1.63
C GLY A 30 10.90 -1.31 1.53
N VAL A 31 11.02 -0.21 2.26
CA VAL A 31 12.28 0.54 2.41
C VAL A 31 12.57 0.65 3.90
N PHE A 32 13.83 0.45 4.26
CA PHE A 32 14.26 0.61 5.65
C PHE A 32 15.67 1.20 5.73
N LEU A 33 15.92 1.89 6.84
CA LEU A 33 17.24 2.32 7.27
C LEU A 33 17.88 1.19 8.08
N THR A 34 19.09 0.78 7.72
CA THR A 34 19.84 -0.23 8.48
C THR A 34 20.51 0.39 9.72
N ARG A 35 21.02 -0.46 10.61
CA ARG A 35 21.86 -0.04 11.75
C ARG A 35 23.13 0.76 11.36
N ASP A 36 23.52 0.71 10.08
CA ASP A 36 24.68 1.42 9.53
C ASP A 36 24.28 2.75 8.85
N ASP A 37 23.06 3.23 9.09
CA ASP A 37 22.48 4.46 8.51
C ASP A 37 22.41 4.45 6.97
N ILE A 38 22.23 3.26 6.38
CA ILE A 38 22.05 3.09 4.93
C ILE A 38 20.57 2.84 4.64
N ILE A 39 19.97 3.65 3.76
CA ILE A 39 18.63 3.41 3.24
C ILE A 39 18.73 2.38 2.12
N THR A 40 17.90 1.34 2.19
CA THR A 40 17.88 0.29 1.17
C THR A 40 16.47 -0.19 0.88
N VAL A 41 16.27 -0.64 -0.36
CA VAL A 41 15.09 -1.40 -0.74
C VAL A 41 15.23 -2.83 -0.19
N GLY A 42 14.13 -3.30 0.39
CA GLY A 42 14.12 -4.52 1.17
C GLY A 42 12.91 -5.41 0.96
N THR A 43 13.00 -6.61 1.50
CA THR A 43 11.86 -7.52 1.70
C THR A 43 11.83 -8.04 3.13
N ARG A 44 10.80 -8.82 3.49
CA ARG A 44 10.62 -9.38 4.81
C ARG A 44 10.21 -10.86 4.77
N ILE A 45 10.87 -11.67 5.59
CA ILE A 45 10.49 -13.06 5.89
C ILE A 45 10.59 -13.26 7.40
N GLY A 46 9.48 -13.61 8.05
CA GLY A 46 9.37 -13.71 9.50
C GLY A 46 9.69 -12.37 10.19
N ASN A 47 10.61 -12.44 11.17
CA ASN A 47 11.12 -11.27 11.90
C ASN A 47 12.44 -10.75 11.33
N PHE A 48 12.68 -10.99 10.04
CA PHE A 48 13.90 -10.59 9.36
C PHE A 48 13.59 -9.65 8.20
N ALA A 49 14.23 -8.48 8.22
CA ALA A 49 14.35 -7.59 7.08
C ALA A 49 15.55 -8.05 6.23
N ILE A 50 15.37 -8.05 4.92
CA ILE A 50 16.34 -8.57 3.95
C ILE A 50 16.70 -7.43 3.00
N ASP A 51 17.97 -7.06 2.97
CA ASP A 51 18.52 -6.01 2.11
C ASP A 51 18.70 -6.52 0.66
N LEU A 52 17.87 -6.01 -0.26
CA LEU A 52 17.92 -6.40 -1.67
C LEU A 52 19.11 -5.75 -2.39
N GLY A 53 19.56 -4.58 -1.94
CA GLY A 53 20.78 -3.94 -2.43
C GLY A 53 22.02 -4.80 -2.16
N ALA A 54 22.15 -5.30 -0.93
CA ALA A 54 23.22 -6.23 -0.57
C ALA A 54 23.14 -7.54 -1.38
N LEU A 55 21.95 -8.13 -1.52
CA LEU A 55 21.77 -9.33 -2.35
C LEU A 55 22.20 -9.10 -3.79
N HIS A 56 21.88 -7.93 -4.35
CA HIS A 56 22.25 -7.58 -5.72
C HIS A 56 23.76 -7.46 -5.89
N GLN A 57 24.42 -6.67 -5.03
CA GLN A 57 25.88 -6.48 -5.08
C GLN A 57 26.66 -7.78 -4.87
N LEU A 58 26.11 -8.72 -4.09
CA LEU A 58 26.70 -10.03 -3.84
C LEU A 58 26.42 -11.05 -4.96
N GLY A 59 25.69 -10.66 -6.01
CA GLY A 59 25.43 -11.48 -7.20
C GLY A 59 24.29 -12.48 -7.07
N TYR A 60 23.46 -12.39 -6.02
CA TYR A 60 22.34 -13.32 -5.83
C TYR A 60 21.21 -13.12 -6.86
N PHE A 61 21.17 -11.98 -7.54
CA PHE A 61 20.23 -11.71 -8.65
C PHE A 61 20.82 -11.95 -10.05
N ASN A 62 22.04 -12.51 -10.15
CA ASN A 62 22.66 -12.83 -11.44
C ASN A 62 21.70 -13.60 -12.37
N GLY A 63 21.57 -13.13 -13.61
CA GLY A 63 20.65 -13.66 -14.62
C GLY A 63 19.28 -12.97 -14.69
N ILE A 64 19.01 -12.01 -13.80
CA ILE A 64 17.90 -11.06 -13.92
C ILE A 64 18.48 -9.74 -14.45
N GLN A 65 17.82 -9.14 -15.43
CA GLN A 65 18.23 -7.83 -15.96
C GLN A 65 17.76 -6.75 -14.98
N LEU A 66 18.69 -6.25 -14.17
CA LEU A 66 18.51 -5.18 -13.19
C LEU A 66 19.62 -4.15 -13.41
N THR A 67 19.33 -2.86 -13.21
CA THR A 67 20.39 -1.84 -13.13
C THR A 67 21.11 -1.94 -11.80
N ASP A 68 22.40 -1.60 -11.78
CA ASP A 68 23.27 -1.76 -10.60
C ASP A 68 22.72 -1.06 -9.33
N ASP A 69 21.94 0.01 -9.53
CA ASP A 69 21.38 0.89 -8.52
C ASP A 69 19.91 0.65 -8.19
N ILE A 70 19.23 -0.34 -8.81
CA ILE A 70 17.77 -0.53 -8.69
C ILE A 70 17.25 -0.67 -7.24
N PHE A 71 18.10 -1.17 -6.34
CA PHE A 71 17.77 -1.35 -4.91
C PHE A 71 18.56 -0.42 -3.98
N LEU A 72 19.41 0.45 -4.54
CA LEU A 72 20.16 1.47 -3.81
C LEU A 72 19.43 2.82 -3.90
N GLN A 73 18.11 2.78 -3.73
CA GLN A 73 17.21 3.91 -3.83
C GLN A 73 16.50 4.15 -2.50
N ASP A 74 16.09 5.39 -2.27
CA ASP A 74 15.32 5.78 -1.09
C ASP A 74 13.84 5.33 -1.17
N THR A 75 13.41 4.82 -2.33
CA THR A 75 12.03 4.41 -2.60
C THR A 75 11.97 3.21 -3.54
N LEU A 76 10.81 2.54 -3.60
CA LEU A 76 10.56 1.44 -4.52
C LEU A 76 10.19 1.87 -5.95
N ASN A 77 10.09 3.18 -6.23
CA ASN A 77 9.52 3.68 -7.48
C ASN A 77 10.20 3.08 -8.73
N ASP A 78 11.53 3.10 -8.81
CA ASP A 78 12.27 2.58 -9.98
C ASP A 78 12.06 1.07 -10.16
N PHE A 79 12.12 0.30 -9.06
CA PHE A 79 11.84 -1.13 -9.09
C PHE A 79 10.40 -1.44 -9.52
N ILE A 80 9.45 -0.61 -9.10
CA ILE A 80 8.05 -0.73 -9.53
C ILE A 80 7.97 -0.43 -11.02
N SER A 81 8.57 0.66 -11.52
CA SER A 81 8.56 1.03 -12.94
C SER A 81 9.14 -0.04 -13.90
N ASP A 82 10.05 -0.90 -13.42
CA ASP A 82 10.60 -2.04 -14.19
C ASP A 82 9.54 -3.10 -14.57
N GLY A 83 8.36 -3.05 -13.97
CA GLY A 83 7.19 -3.79 -14.41
C GLY A 83 7.08 -5.25 -13.94
N LYS A 84 5.89 -5.81 -14.16
CA LYS A 84 5.43 -7.09 -13.61
C LYS A 84 6.34 -8.30 -13.85
N LYS A 85 7.06 -8.31 -14.98
CA LYS A 85 8.02 -9.39 -15.28
C LYS A 85 9.20 -9.36 -14.30
N THR A 86 9.76 -8.18 -14.03
CA THR A 86 10.90 -8.00 -13.13
C THR A 86 10.50 -8.29 -11.70
N TRP A 87 9.34 -7.80 -11.24
CA TRP A 87 8.83 -8.10 -9.89
C TRP A 87 8.73 -9.61 -9.63
N ARG A 88 8.19 -10.37 -10.60
CA ARG A 88 8.06 -11.82 -10.53
C ARG A 88 9.40 -12.54 -10.49
N LEU A 89 10.35 -12.11 -11.33
CA LEU A 89 11.70 -12.69 -11.36
C LEU A 89 12.40 -12.50 -10.02
N VAL A 90 12.36 -11.29 -9.48
CA VAL A 90 12.97 -10.95 -8.18
C VAL A 90 12.29 -11.72 -7.06
N ARG A 91 10.96 -11.72 -6.98
CA ARG A 91 10.20 -12.45 -5.95
C ARG A 91 10.47 -13.96 -5.98
N ASN A 92 10.48 -14.58 -7.16
CA ASN A 92 10.83 -15.99 -7.29
C ASN A 92 12.29 -16.25 -6.87
N ARG A 93 13.23 -15.37 -7.25
CA ARG A 93 14.63 -15.51 -6.85
C ARG A 93 14.81 -15.41 -5.34
N ILE A 94 14.13 -14.48 -4.68
CA ILE A 94 14.11 -14.37 -3.21
C ILE A 94 13.58 -15.67 -2.60
N ALA A 95 12.44 -16.16 -3.08
CA ALA A 95 11.87 -17.43 -2.60
C ALA A 95 12.86 -18.59 -2.75
N ASP A 96 13.64 -18.64 -3.82
CA ASP A 96 14.64 -19.68 -4.04
C ASP A 96 15.89 -19.51 -3.16
N ILE A 97 16.36 -18.28 -2.92
CA ILE A 97 17.49 -18.01 -2.01
C ILE A 97 17.16 -18.46 -0.59
N PHE A 98 15.93 -18.17 -0.14
CA PHE A 98 15.49 -18.44 1.23
C PHE A 98 14.81 -19.81 1.41
N ASP A 99 14.70 -20.63 0.35
CA ASP A 99 14.16 -21.98 0.42
C ASP A 99 15.01 -22.89 1.32
N GLU A 100 14.39 -23.71 2.16
CA GLU A 100 15.07 -24.59 3.14
C GLU A 100 16.18 -25.48 2.53
N LYS A 101 16.09 -25.78 1.23
CA LYS A 101 17.04 -26.63 0.49
C LYS A 101 18.20 -25.83 -0.11
N ASN A 102 18.13 -24.51 -0.14
CA ASN A 102 19.19 -23.65 -0.68
C ASN A 102 20.17 -23.23 0.43
N THR A 103 21.44 -23.57 0.24
CA THR A 103 22.51 -23.27 1.20
C THR A 103 23.39 -22.08 0.81
N ALA A 104 23.20 -21.49 -0.38
CA ALA A 104 24.12 -20.51 -0.96
C ALA A 104 24.28 -19.22 -0.12
N LEU A 105 23.22 -18.75 0.52
CA LEU A 105 23.28 -17.66 1.49
C LEU A 105 23.39 -18.19 2.93
N LYS A 106 22.62 -19.23 3.26
CA LYS A 106 22.52 -19.82 4.60
C LYS A 106 23.89 -20.18 5.21
N ASP A 107 24.77 -20.80 4.42
CA ASP A 107 26.05 -21.31 4.91
C ASP A 107 27.21 -20.29 4.71
N ASN A 108 26.92 -19.11 4.14
CA ASN A 108 27.89 -18.04 3.95
C ASN A 108 27.68 -16.93 4.98
N THR A 109 28.28 -17.07 6.16
CA THR A 109 28.12 -16.14 7.29
C THR A 109 28.45 -14.69 6.91
N SER A 110 29.48 -14.46 6.10
CA SER A 110 29.85 -13.09 5.70
C SER A 110 28.78 -12.41 4.84
N HIS A 111 28.06 -13.17 4.02
CA HIS A 111 26.96 -12.63 3.22
C HIS A 111 25.68 -12.54 4.06
N TYR A 112 25.43 -13.54 4.89
CA TYR A 112 24.29 -13.60 5.81
C TYR A 112 24.22 -12.34 6.68
N ASP A 113 25.30 -12.01 7.39
CA ASP A 113 25.36 -10.90 8.34
C ASP A 113 25.22 -9.52 7.68
N ARG A 114 25.43 -9.46 6.36
CA ARG A 114 25.31 -8.24 5.55
C ARG A 114 23.91 -8.07 4.95
N VAL A 115 23.19 -9.17 4.73
CA VAL A 115 21.90 -9.16 4.02
C VAL A 115 20.72 -9.16 4.99
N ILE A 116 20.87 -9.77 6.17
CA ILE A 116 19.76 -10.09 7.06
C ILE A 116 19.87 -9.27 8.34
N PHE A 117 18.78 -8.58 8.67
CA PHE A 117 18.64 -7.78 9.87
C PHE A 117 17.42 -8.26 10.65
N THR A 118 17.48 -8.25 11.98
CA THR A 118 16.27 -8.42 12.79
C THR A 118 15.45 -7.13 12.75
N MET A 119 14.13 -7.23 12.97
CA MET A 119 13.25 -6.07 12.84
C MET A 119 13.54 -4.93 13.82
N ASP A 120 14.23 -5.19 14.93
CA ASP A 120 14.69 -4.18 15.90
C ASP A 120 15.99 -3.49 15.49
N GLU A 121 16.66 -3.95 14.43
CA GLU A 121 17.87 -3.35 13.87
C GLU A 121 17.58 -2.38 12.71
N VAL A 122 16.31 -2.22 12.33
CA VAL A 122 15.91 -1.43 11.16
C VAL A 122 14.82 -0.43 11.50
N GLU A 123 14.85 0.72 10.81
CA GLU A 123 13.79 1.71 10.86
C GLU A 123 13.05 1.76 9.53
N MET A 124 11.76 1.41 9.55
CA MET A 124 10.93 1.42 8.35
C MET A 124 10.70 2.83 7.83
N GLN A 125 10.85 3.01 6.51
CA GLN A 125 10.60 4.25 5.81
C GLN A 125 9.30 4.19 4.99
N LEU A 126 8.90 5.32 4.40
CA LEU A 126 7.80 5.33 3.43
C LEU A 126 8.23 4.52 2.18
N PRO A 127 7.45 3.52 1.73
CA PRO A 127 7.93 2.58 0.71
C PRO A 127 8.00 3.18 -0.70
N VAL A 128 7.26 4.27 -0.97
CA VAL A 128 7.21 4.93 -2.27
C VAL A 128 7.17 6.45 -2.12
N GLN A 129 7.76 7.16 -3.06
CA GLN A 129 7.47 8.57 -3.28
C GLN A 129 6.12 8.67 -3.99
N VAL A 130 5.10 9.13 -3.25
CA VAL A 130 3.74 9.27 -3.78
C VAL A 130 3.64 10.55 -4.60
N GLY A 131 3.52 10.41 -5.92
CA GLY A 131 3.17 11.53 -6.80
C GLY A 131 1.75 12.01 -6.52
N ASP A 132 0.77 11.17 -6.84
CA ASP A 132 -0.65 11.44 -6.62
C ASP A 132 -1.29 10.36 -5.74
N TYR A 133 -2.24 10.80 -4.91
CA TYR A 133 -3.09 9.93 -4.08
C TYR A 133 -4.55 10.20 -4.44
N THR A 134 -5.28 9.12 -4.72
CA THR A 134 -6.72 9.14 -4.97
C THR A 134 -7.41 8.26 -3.94
N ASP A 135 -8.43 8.80 -3.30
CA ASP A 135 -9.28 8.08 -2.36
C ASP A 135 -10.62 7.73 -3.02
N PHE A 136 -11.02 6.46 -2.90
CA PHE A 136 -12.24 5.93 -3.51
C PHE A 136 -13.31 5.65 -2.45
N TYR A 137 -14.57 5.80 -2.83
CA TYR A 137 -15.72 5.64 -1.95
C TYR A 137 -16.50 4.35 -2.21
N SER A 138 -15.78 3.22 -2.31
CA SER A 138 -16.28 1.99 -2.94
C SER A 138 -16.97 0.98 -2.01
N SER A 139 -17.05 1.24 -0.69
CA SER A 139 -17.84 0.40 0.23
C SER A 139 -19.31 0.84 0.27
N LYS A 140 -20.22 -0.06 -0.12
CA LYS A 140 -21.66 0.21 -0.14
C LYS A 140 -22.20 0.48 1.26
N GLU A 141 -21.77 -0.33 2.23
CA GLU A 141 -22.20 -0.25 3.62
C GLU A 141 -21.75 1.08 4.22
N HIS A 142 -20.47 1.45 4.00
CA HIS A 142 -19.95 2.75 4.43
C HIS A 142 -20.74 3.90 3.79
N ALA A 143 -20.92 3.86 2.46
CA ALA A 143 -21.64 4.90 1.73
C ALA A 143 -23.09 5.06 2.19
N THR A 144 -23.75 3.95 2.51
CA THR A 144 -25.13 3.92 3.02
C THR A 144 -25.20 4.50 4.43
N ASN A 145 -24.28 4.12 5.32
CA ASN A 145 -24.24 4.61 6.69
C ASN A 145 -24.03 6.13 6.75
N VAL A 146 -23.02 6.64 6.04
CA VAL A 146 -22.78 8.08 5.94
C VAL A 146 -23.97 8.78 5.30
N GLY A 147 -24.50 8.24 4.19
CA GLY A 147 -25.68 8.76 3.53
C GLY A 147 -26.88 8.91 4.46
N THR A 148 -27.10 7.93 5.35
CA THR A 148 -28.21 7.90 6.31
C THR A 148 -28.05 8.94 7.43
N MET A 149 -26.82 9.30 7.79
CA MET A 149 -26.56 10.35 8.79
C MET A 149 -26.79 11.76 8.24
N PHE A 150 -26.55 11.97 6.94
CA PHE A 150 -26.65 13.28 6.29
C PHE A 150 -27.94 13.50 5.49
N ARG A 151 -28.65 12.43 5.12
CA ARG A 151 -29.86 12.43 4.27
C ARG A 151 -30.88 11.44 4.82
N ASP A 152 -32.02 11.36 4.15
CA ASP A 152 -33.03 10.33 4.39
C ASP A 152 -32.43 8.92 4.12
N PRO A 153 -32.66 7.91 5.00
CA PRO A 153 -32.25 6.53 4.76
C PRO A 153 -32.64 5.97 3.38
N GLU A 154 -33.81 6.33 2.85
CA GLU A 154 -34.28 5.89 1.52
C GLU A 154 -33.44 6.48 0.38
N ASN A 155 -32.75 7.60 0.63
CA ASN A 155 -31.91 8.33 -0.31
C ASN A 155 -30.44 8.38 0.14
N ALA A 156 -30.00 7.36 0.88
CA ALA A 156 -28.65 7.32 1.44
C ALA A 156 -27.57 7.33 0.34
N LEU A 157 -27.74 6.56 -0.74
CA LEU A 157 -26.80 6.56 -1.86
C LEU A 157 -27.18 7.62 -2.90
N LEU A 158 -26.20 8.42 -3.31
CA LEU A 158 -26.40 9.35 -4.42
C LEU A 158 -26.55 8.60 -5.75
N PRO A 159 -27.26 9.16 -6.76
CA PRO A 159 -27.58 8.45 -7.99
C PRO A 159 -26.38 7.90 -8.75
N ASN A 160 -25.22 8.56 -8.69
CA ASN A 160 -24.00 8.16 -9.39
C ASN A 160 -23.25 6.98 -8.75
N TRP A 161 -23.46 6.71 -7.45
CA TRP A 161 -22.64 5.78 -6.68
C TRP A 161 -22.70 4.34 -7.21
N LEU A 162 -23.86 3.91 -7.73
CA LEU A 162 -24.03 2.58 -8.31
C LEU A 162 -23.56 2.45 -9.78
N HIS A 163 -23.04 3.53 -10.36
CA HIS A 163 -22.68 3.60 -11.78
C HIS A 163 -21.20 3.86 -12.03
N ILE A 164 -20.52 4.52 -11.09
CA ILE A 164 -19.08 4.81 -11.15
C ILE A 164 -18.45 4.64 -9.76
N PRO A 165 -17.19 4.19 -9.66
CA PRO A 165 -16.45 4.23 -8.41
C PRO A 165 -16.09 5.68 -8.10
N VAL A 166 -16.95 6.37 -7.36
CA VAL A 166 -16.74 7.77 -6.99
C VAL A 166 -15.46 7.87 -6.16
N GLY A 167 -14.64 8.89 -6.42
CA GLY A 167 -13.41 9.17 -5.68
C GLY A 167 -13.01 10.64 -5.80
N TYR A 168 -11.98 11.04 -5.06
CA TYR A 168 -11.43 12.38 -5.05
C TYR A 168 -9.90 12.36 -4.89
N HIS A 169 -9.25 13.44 -5.25
CA HIS A 169 -7.80 13.59 -5.03
C HIS A 169 -7.54 13.85 -3.55
N GLY A 170 -6.78 12.97 -2.92
CA GLY A 170 -6.26 13.15 -1.57
C GLY A 170 -4.98 13.99 -1.56
N ARG A 171 -4.30 14.04 -0.40
CA ARG A 171 -3.06 14.80 -0.25
C ARG A 171 -1.84 13.89 -0.08
N SER A 172 -1.04 13.76 -1.14
CA SER A 172 0.19 12.94 -1.11
C SER A 172 1.19 13.37 -0.03
N SER A 173 1.36 14.68 0.18
CA SER A 173 2.40 15.23 1.08
C SER A 173 2.18 14.92 2.57
N SER A 174 0.99 14.45 2.96
CA SER A 174 0.63 14.12 4.34
C SER A 174 0.52 12.61 4.56
N ILE A 175 0.94 11.80 3.59
CA ILE A 175 1.03 10.34 3.75
C ILE A 175 2.31 10.03 4.54
N ILE A 176 2.15 9.34 5.67
CA ILE A 176 3.21 9.02 6.60
C ILE A 176 3.26 7.51 6.88
N PRO A 177 4.44 6.92 7.12
CA PRO A 177 4.54 5.51 7.48
C PRO A 177 3.91 5.25 8.86
N SER A 178 3.51 4.00 9.08
CA SER A 178 3.02 3.52 10.38
C SER A 178 4.02 3.82 11.51
N GLY A 179 3.51 4.17 12.68
CA GLY A 179 4.30 4.50 13.88
C GLY A 179 4.52 6.00 14.11
N ILE A 180 4.22 6.85 13.12
CA ILE A 180 4.31 8.30 13.28
C ILE A 180 3.07 8.85 14.02
N ASN A 181 3.31 9.66 15.05
CA ASN A 181 2.24 10.28 15.83
C ASN A 181 1.49 11.35 15.02
N VAL A 182 0.16 11.26 15.00
CA VAL A 182 -0.72 12.24 14.34
C VAL A 182 -1.21 13.30 15.32
N ARG A 183 -1.03 14.58 14.99
CA ARG A 183 -1.53 15.69 15.79
C ARG A 183 -2.99 15.97 15.42
N ARG A 184 -3.86 16.06 16.44
CA ARG A 184 -5.25 16.54 16.28
C ARG A 184 -5.26 17.90 15.56
N PRO A 185 -5.98 18.05 14.44
CA PRO A 185 -6.01 19.30 13.70
C PRO A 185 -6.85 20.34 14.45
N ASN A 186 -6.43 21.60 14.33
CA ASN A 186 -7.31 22.74 14.55
C ASN A 186 -7.92 23.14 13.21
N GLY A 187 -9.15 23.62 13.21
CA GLY A 187 -9.83 24.07 11.99
C GLY A 187 -11.07 24.89 12.28
N GLN A 188 -11.74 25.30 11.21
CA GLN A 188 -13.06 25.90 11.30
C GLN A 188 -14.13 24.82 11.43
N THR A 189 -15.07 25.02 12.33
CA THR A 189 -16.25 24.16 12.51
C THR A 189 -17.48 25.03 12.68
N LEU A 190 -18.65 24.51 12.31
CA LEU A 190 -19.94 25.16 12.60
C LEU A 190 -20.74 24.29 13.58
N PRO A 191 -20.72 24.60 14.88
CA PRO A 191 -21.53 23.89 15.88
C PRO A 191 -23.03 24.01 15.59
N ASP A 192 -23.81 23.00 16.00
CA ASP A 192 -25.26 23.02 15.79
C ASP A 192 -25.91 24.23 16.49
N GLY A 193 -26.73 24.98 15.75
CA GLY A 193 -27.38 26.21 16.23
C GLY A 193 -26.49 27.46 16.22
N ALA A 194 -25.22 27.37 15.82
CA ALA A 194 -24.37 28.54 15.63
C ALA A 194 -24.67 29.23 14.29
N GLU A 195 -24.62 30.56 14.27
CA GLU A 195 -24.74 31.36 13.04
C GLU A 195 -23.40 31.55 12.33
N ASN A 196 -22.29 31.48 13.07
CA ASN A 196 -20.94 31.74 12.57
C ASN A 196 -19.99 30.59 12.95
N PRO A 197 -19.01 30.25 12.10
CA PRO A 197 -18.03 29.21 12.41
C PRO A 197 -17.11 29.65 13.55
N VAL A 198 -16.56 28.66 14.25
CA VAL A 198 -15.55 28.85 15.30
C VAL A 198 -14.25 28.16 14.91
N PHE A 199 -13.13 28.71 15.38
CA PHE A 199 -11.81 28.10 15.22
C PHE A 199 -11.37 27.39 16.51
N GLY A 200 -10.87 26.17 16.39
CA GLY A 200 -10.36 25.41 17.53
C GLY A 200 -10.00 23.97 17.16
N PRO A 201 -9.64 23.14 18.15
CA PRO A 201 -9.35 21.73 17.91
C PRO A 201 -10.59 20.98 17.47
N SER A 202 -10.43 20.11 16.47
CA SER A 202 -11.48 19.17 16.07
C SER A 202 -11.92 18.34 17.27
N ARG A 203 -13.22 18.20 17.46
CA ARG A 203 -13.89 17.40 18.49
C ARG A 203 -14.24 16.00 17.99
N LEU A 204 -14.22 15.78 16.67
CA LEU A 204 -14.62 14.54 16.01
C LEU A 204 -13.50 14.03 15.10
N VAL A 205 -12.35 13.71 15.70
CA VAL A 205 -11.27 13.01 14.99
C VAL A 205 -11.57 11.51 14.96
N ASP A 206 -11.40 10.92 13.79
CA ASP A 206 -11.81 9.57 13.46
C ASP A 206 -10.76 8.89 12.56
N PHE A 207 -10.83 7.57 12.47
CA PHE A 207 -10.04 6.76 11.55
C PHE A 207 -10.92 6.25 10.41
N GLU A 208 -10.32 5.98 9.25
CA GLU A 208 -10.98 5.23 8.17
C GLU A 208 -10.14 4.00 7.87
N LEU A 209 -10.72 2.82 8.03
CA LEU A 209 -10.03 1.57 7.71
C LEU A 209 -10.10 1.33 6.21
N GLU A 210 -8.93 1.38 5.56
CA GLU A 210 -8.80 1.22 4.12
C GLU A 210 -7.66 0.29 3.73
N MET A 211 -7.67 -0.08 2.46
CA MET A 211 -6.52 -0.61 1.76
C MET A 211 -6.23 0.26 0.56
N ALA A 212 -4.97 0.56 0.32
CA ALA A 212 -4.54 1.24 -0.90
C ALA A 212 -3.75 0.25 -1.76
N PHE A 213 -3.84 0.42 -3.08
CA PHE A 213 -2.98 -0.27 -4.02
C PHE A 213 -1.96 0.71 -4.61
N ILE A 214 -0.74 0.24 -4.81
CA ILE A 214 0.35 1.00 -5.41
C ILE A 214 0.41 0.67 -6.90
N THR A 215 0.35 1.71 -7.74
CA THR A 215 0.43 1.56 -9.19
C THR A 215 1.88 1.60 -9.67
N THR A 216 2.12 1.03 -10.85
CA THR A 216 3.34 1.28 -11.64
C THR A 216 3.10 2.41 -12.64
N ASP A 217 4.14 2.79 -13.38
CA ASP A 217 4.00 3.61 -14.59
C ASP A 217 2.94 3.00 -15.50
N ALA A 218 1.92 3.81 -15.80
CA ALA A 218 0.66 3.28 -16.31
C ALA A 218 0.40 3.68 -17.75
N ASN A 219 0.01 4.93 -17.98
CA ASN A 219 -0.42 5.39 -19.29
C ASN A 219 0.07 6.82 -19.56
N ASP A 220 0.23 7.13 -20.84
CA ASP A 220 0.45 8.51 -21.28
C ASP A 220 -0.83 9.34 -21.10
N LEU A 221 -0.65 10.65 -20.93
CA LEU A 221 -1.76 11.58 -20.76
C LEU A 221 -2.70 11.52 -21.96
N GLY A 222 -3.96 11.15 -21.72
CA GLY A 222 -4.99 11.03 -22.75
C GLY A 222 -5.22 9.61 -23.25
N GLU A 223 -4.41 8.64 -22.81
CA GLU A 223 -4.56 7.23 -23.19
C GLU A 223 -5.17 6.43 -22.01
N PRO A 224 -6.44 6.00 -22.09
CA PRO A 224 -7.07 5.28 -20.98
C PRO A 224 -6.56 3.85 -20.88
N ILE A 225 -6.47 3.32 -19.65
CA ILE A 225 -6.17 1.91 -19.39
C ILE A 225 -7.45 1.09 -19.56
N PRO A 226 -7.48 0.08 -20.45
CA PRO A 226 -8.59 -0.86 -20.53
C PRO A 226 -8.76 -1.63 -19.22
N VAL A 227 -10.00 -1.82 -18.75
CA VAL A 227 -10.30 -2.49 -17.47
C VAL A 227 -9.72 -3.91 -17.37
N ASN A 228 -9.64 -4.63 -18.50
CA ASN A 228 -9.04 -5.96 -18.58
C ASN A 228 -7.52 -5.98 -18.42
N GLU A 229 -6.87 -4.82 -18.48
CA GLU A 229 -5.42 -4.64 -18.29
C GLU A 229 -5.09 -3.99 -16.94
N ALA A 230 -6.07 -3.44 -16.22
CA ALA A 230 -5.85 -2.67 -14.99
C ALA A 230 -5.06 -3.43 -13.91
N GLU A 231 -5.26 -4.74 -13.75
CA GLU A 231 -4.52 -5.57 -12.79
C GLU A 231 -3.02 -5.72 -13.12
N ASP A 232 -2.59 -5.44 -14.35
CA ASP A 232 -1.17 -5.45 -14.72
C ASP A 232 -0.44 -4.17 -14.28
N TYR A 233 -1.19 -3.10 -13.98
CA TYR A 233 -0.67 -1.83 -13.50
C TYR A 233 -0.65 -1.69 -11.97
N ILE A 234 -1.03 -2.74 -11.24
CA ILE A 234 -1.05 -2.77 -9.78
C ILE A 234 0.13 -3.60 -9.27
N PHE A 235 1.05 -2.96 -8.55
CA PHE A 235 2.20 -3.62 -7.93
C PHE A 235 1.77 -4.46 -6.72
N GLY A 236 1.05 -3.83 -5.79
CA GLY A 236 0.67 -4.46 -4.53
C GLY A 236 -0.22 -3.58 -3.67
N LEU A 237 -0.50 -4.07 -2.47
CA LEU A 237 -1.42 -3.46 -1.52
C LEU A 237 -0.76 -3.18 -0.18
N VAL A 238 -1.33 -2.21 0.52
CA VAL A 238 -0.96 -1.76 1.86
C VAL A 238 -2.24 -1.53 2.67
N LEU A 239 -2.12 -1.58 3.99
CA LEU A 239 -3.13 -1.00 4.87
C LEU A 239 -3.01 0.51 4.83
N PHE A 240 -4.16 1.18 4.87
CA PHE A 240 -4.26 2.64 4.82
C PHE A 240 -5.24 3.12 5.89
N ASN A 241 -4.88 4.21 6.58
CA ASN A 241 -5.76 4.91 7.50
C ASN A 241 -5.87 6.37 7.09
N ASP A 242 -7.03 6.75 6.55
CA ASP A 242 -7.30 8.13 6.18
C ASP A 242 -7.90 8.91 7.36
N TRP A 243 -7.03 9.52 8.16
CA TRP A 243 -7.44 10.23 9.36
C TRP A 243 -8.38 11.38 9.01
N SER A 244 -9.46 11.46 9.77
CA SER A 244 -10.58 12.33 9.41
C SER A 244 -11.03 13.21 10.57
N ALA A 245 -11.23 14.50 10.31
CA ALA A 245 -11.81 15.43 11.27
C ALA A 245 -13.24 15.80 10.86
N ARG A 246 -14.23 15.03 11.33
CA ARG A 246 -15.61 15.02 10.81
C ARG A 246 -16.35 16.35 10.95
N ASP A 247 -16.07 17.07 12.02
CA ASP A 247 -16.65 18.40 12.29
C ASP A 247 -16.11 19.48 11.36
N ILE A 248 -14.81 19.40 11.01
CA ILE A 248 -14.21 20.23 9.96
C ILE A 248 -14.82 19.84 8.60
N GLN A 249 -14.89 18.53 8.33
CA GLN A 249 -15.39 17.99 7.06
C GLN A 249 -16.81 18.47 6.76
N LYS A 250 -17.72 18.34 7.74
CA LYS A 250 -19.13 18.76 7.61
C LYS A 250 -19.26 20.22 7.20
N TRP A 251 -18.37 21.10 7.66
CA TRP A 251 -18.40 22.52 7.36
C TRP A 251 -17.82 22.85 5.97
N GLU A 252 -16.72 22.19 5.58
CA GLU A 252 -15.97 22.59 4.37
C GLU A 252 -16.40 21.88 3.08
N TYR A 253 -16.99 20.68 3.15
CA TYR A 253 -16.99 19.76 2.00
C TYR A 253 -17.92 20.15 0.85
N VAL A 254 -18.86 21.08 1.06
CA VAL A 254 -19.80 21.51 0.01
C VAL A 254 -19.29 22.80 -0.63
N PRO A 255 -19.15 22.86 -1.97
CA PRO A 255 -19.44 21.83 -2.98
C PRO A 255 -18.20 21.02 -3.43
N LEU A 256 -17.01 21.31 -2.90
CA LEU A 256 -15.73 20.90 -3.51
C LEU A 256 -15.16 19.57 -3.01
N GLY A 257 -15.83 18.93 -2.05
CA GLY A 257 -15.37 17.69 -1.42
C GLY A 257 -14.48 17.90 -0.18
N PRO A 258 -14.07 16.81 0.48
CA PRO A 258 -13.22 16.87 1.67
C PRO A 258 -11.87 17.53 1.38
N PHE A 259 -11.34 18.31 2.33
CA PHE A 259 -10.06 19.01 2.15
C PHE A 259 -9.21 19.02 3.43
N LEU A 260 -9.33 20.05 4.28
CA LEU A 260 -8.53 20.17 5.52
C LEU A 260 -8.87 19.07 6.52
N ALA A 261 -10.08 18.54 6.44
CA ALA A 261 -10.53 17.45 7.28
C ALA A 261 -9.87 16.10 6.98
N LYS A 262 -9.08 15.99 5.89
CA LYS A 262 -8.38 14.76 5.47
C LYS A 262 -6.87 15.00 5.34
N ASN A 263 -6.47 16.16 4.82
CA ASN A 263 -5.07 16.43 4.47
C ASN A 263 -4.09 16.63 5.65
N PHE A 264 -4.55 16.46 6.90
CA PHE A 264 -3.70 16.62 8.08
C PHE A 264 -2.84 15.39 8.36
N ALA A 265 -3.29 14.19 7.97
CA ALA A 265 -2.49 12.96 7.99
C ALA A 265 -3.24 11.81 7.28
N SER A 266 -2.51 10.99 6.54
CA SER A 266 -2.96 9.64 6.18
C SER A 266 -1.82 8.66 6.48
N THR A 267 -2.10 7.51 7.08
CA THR A 267 -1.07 6.54 7.51
C THR A 267 -1.09 5.30 6.64
N ILE A 268 0.08 4.84 6.19
CA ILE A 268 0.26 3.66 5.34
C ILE A 268 1.16 2.61 6.02
N SER A 269 0.84 1.32 5.87
CA SER A 269 1.73 0.24 6.31
C SER A 269 3.01 0.18 5.46
N PRO A 270 4.19 -0.07 6.06
CA PRO A 270 5.46 0.11 5.35
C PRO A 270 5.84 -1.04 4.39
N TRP A 271 5.12 -2.17 4.43
CA TRP A 271 5.37 -3.32 3.59
C TRP A 271 4.28 -3.45 2.53
N ILE A 272 4.64 -3.33 1.25
CA ILE A 272 3.74 -3.53 0.11
C ILE A 272 3.65 -5.03 -0.21
N VAL A 273 2.49 -5.62 0.02
CA VAL A 273 2.20 -7.01 -0.34
C VAL A 273 1.84 -7.07 -1.82
N THR A 274 2.66 -7.72 -2.64
CA THR A 274 2.43 -7.79 -4.09
C THR A 274 1.10 -8.45 -4.44
N LEU A 275 0.48 -8.02 -5.54
CA LEU A 275 -0.76 -8.65 -6.02
C LEU A 275 -0.54 -10.14 -6.37
N ASP A 276 0.67 -10.51 -6.78
CA ASP A 276 1.07 -11.90 -7.01
C ASP A 276 1.06 -12.75 -5.73
N ALA A 277 1.46 -12.19 -4.57
CA ALA A 277 1.36 -12.89 -3.28
C ALA A 277 -0.09 -13.05 -2.82
N LEU A 278 -0.98 -12.13 -3.23
CA LEU A 278 -2.41 -12.17 -2.91
C LEU A 278 -3.23 -13.04 -3.87
N GLN A 279 -2.66 -13.44 -5.02
CA GLN A 279 -3.33 -14.24 -6.03
C GLN A 279 -4.03 -15.51 -5.47
N PRO A 280 -3.44 -16.29 -4.55
CA PRO A 280 -4.10 -17.47 -3.99
C PRO A 280 -5.36 -17.17 -3.18
N PHE A 281 -5.57 -15.92 -2.77
CA PHE A 281 -6.69 -15.46 -1.95
C PHE A 281 -7.75 -14.73 -2.77
N LYS A 282 -7.59 -14.63 -4.10
CA LYS A 282 -8.57 -14.00 -4.98
C LYS A 282 -9.91 -14.75 -4.94
N VAL A 283 -10.99 -14.00 -4.76
CA VAL A 283 -12.37 -14.52 -4.72
C VAL A 283 -13.27 -13.71 -5.66
N GLU A 284 -14.45 -14.25 -5.96
CA GLU A 284 -15.48 -13.49 -6.69
C GLU A 284 -15.98 -12.33 -5.83
N GLY A 285 -15.97 -11.11 -6.39
CA GLY A 285 -16.48 -9.92 -5.73
C GLY A 285 -18.01 -9.82 -5.72
N PRO A 286 -18.60 -8.87 -4.97
CA PRO A 286 -20.03 -8.62 -5.00
C PRO A 286 -20.53 -8.27 -6.41
N LYS A 287 -21.70 -8.81 -6.78
CA LYS A 287 -22.30 -8.52 -8.09
C LYS A 287 -22.81 -7.06 -8.13
N PRO A 288 -22.61 -6.33 -9.24
CA PRO A 288 -23.18 -5.00 -9.41
C PRO A 288 -24.70 -5.01 -9.27
N LEU A 289 -25.26 -3.99 -8.61
CA LEU A 289 -26.72 -3.82 -8.44
C LEU A 289 -27.39 -3.14 -9.65
N LYS A 290 -26.58 -2.54 -10.53
CA LYS A 290 -26.97 -1.92 -11.79
C LYS A 290 -26.08 -2.46 -12.89
N GLU A 291 -26.58 -2.45 -14.12
CA GLU A 291 -25.73 -2.77 -15.27
C GLU A 291 -24.64 -1.71 -15.40
N LEU A 292 -23.38 -2.16 -15.36
CA LEU A 292 -22.23 -1.31 -15.59
C LEU A 292 -22.10 -0.99 -17.08
N LEU A 293 -21.57 0.20 -17.40
CA LEU A 293 -21.21 0.52 -18.78
C LEU A 293 -20.04 -0.35 -19.25
N PRO A 294 -19.89 -0.61 -20.57
CA PRO A 294 -18.89 -1.56 -21.09
C PRO A 294 -17.45 -1.35 -20.64
N TYR A 295 -17.03 -0.11 -20.35
CA TYR A 295 -15.67 0.21 -19.92
C TYR A 295 -15.34 -0.21 -18.47
N LEU A 296 -16.35 -0.60 -17.68
CA LEU A 296 -16.21 -1.08 -16.30
C LEU A 296 -16.52 -2.58 -16.16
N LYS A 297 -16.67 -3.32 -17.26
CA LYS A 297 -17.02 -4.75 -17.27
C LYS A 297 -15.80 -5.65 -17.34
#